data_AF-A0A1V2PGX5-F1
#
_entry.id   AF-A0A1V2PGX5-F1
#
_cell.length_a   1.000
_cell.length_b   1.000
_cell.length_c   1.000
_cell.angle_alpha   90.00
_cell.angle_beta   90.00
_cell.angle_gamma   90.00
#
_symmetry.space_group_name_H-M   'P 1'
#
loop_
_entity.id
_entity.type
_entity.pdbx_description
1 polymer ?
#
loop_
_entity_poly.entity_id
_entity_poly.type
_entity_poly.pdbx_seq_one_letter_code
_entity_poly.pdbx_strand_id
1 'polypeptide(L)'
;MDPADAYVKLYDLLRAVDASVLSDWSDSEHVGEIADQVRLCVERDGNLSEQLLPDPLIESPGVFGVLLGLDLALLHASKEMDSLAFNPLDRLRTRLTLTGRLNDQTSGFLMFKRASSLRPNEDPEHLDDFLNLIRVPGYESADLNVHFVPELYDLPDMEAIVDAGELGSPPPLTVAQLPFLAEPEDVEWKTINARSAFYTTAPVSERLLPHLSQALRALDESGAVLGVLPEASLDDALLDKWCELLEATPRPDGGLLTWILLGSGPVRSVGPSLQSSRPPNRAVLVHRSGRSRLLLTQDKQFGFAFTVDKQHEYRVGLGDVKRDEFIPHVHQLNLLESRLGRFGVQICEDLGRPERHHSVTTAGVTHLVVPVLAASMWNQGWQARAGETLGVRCGMKVVVSNSLAIHRFFNEMPAPTLLVVSGPLGTQDHYLRSEEMVRVYANVNGKTMDAREDALRPRTAEW
;
A
#
# COMPACT_ATOMS: atom_id res chain seq x y z
N MET A 1 15.03 31.05 2.73
CA MET A 1 14.28 30.23 1.73
C MET A 1 13.51 29.13 2.46
N ASP A 2 12.35 28.69 1.94
CA ASP A 2 11.67 27.49 2.47
C ASP A 2 12.58 26.27 2.24
N PRO A 3 12.92 25.50 3.29
CA PRO A 3 13.91 24.42 3.18
C PRO A 3 13.41 23.25 2.32
N ALA A 4 12.11 22.97 2.29
CA ALA A 4 11.57 21.88 1.48
C ALA A 4 11.61 22.23 -0.02
N ASP A 5 11.30 23.47 -0.38
CA ASP A 5 11.43 23.93 -1.77
C ASP A 5 12.89 24.09 -2.21
N ALA A 6 13.81 24.43 -1.28
CA ALA A 6 15.24 24.39 -1.54
C ALA A 6 15.73 22.96 -1.84
N TYR A 7 15.31 22.00 -1.01
CA TYR A 7 15.62 20.57 -1.19
C TYR A 7 15.22 20.11 -2.60
N VAL A 8 13.98 20.38 -3.03
CA VAL A 8 13.49 19.94 -4.35
C VAL A 8 14.36 20.49 -5.49
N LYS A 9 14.78 21.76 -5.41
CA LYS A 9 15.63 22.36 -6.45
C LYS A 9 17.02 21.73 -6.50
N LEU A 10 17.64 21.49 -5.35
CA LEU A 10 18.97 20.89 -5.26
C LEU A 10 18.94 19.41 -5.67
N TYR A 11 17.90 18.68 -5.27
CA TYR A 11 17.66 17.32 -5.74
C TYR A 11 17.53 17.29 -7.27
N ASP A 12 16.65 18.12 -7.84
CA ASP A 12 16.38 18.12 -9.28
C ASP A 12 17.63 18.53 -10.10
N LEU A 13 18.56 19.30 -9.49
CA LEU A 13 19.89 19.61 -10.03
C LEU A 13 20.84 18.41 -9.97
N LEU A 14 20.91 17.72 -8.83
CA LEU A 14 21.87 16.64 -8.60
C LEU A 14 21.44 15.26 -9.14
N ARG A 15 20.17 15.06 -9.49
CA ARG A 15 19.64 13.75 -9.92
C ARG A 15 20.35 13.12 -11.13
N ALA A 16 21.10 13.90 -11.91
CA ALA A 16 21.85 13.44 -13.07
C ALA A 16 23.33 13.14 -12.76
N VAL A 17 23.80 13.47 -11.55
CA VAL A 17 25.15 13.16 -11.09
C VAL A 17 25.24 11.66 -10.83
N ASP A 18 26.34 11.06 -11.30
CA ASP A 18 26.60 9.64 -11.14
C ASP A 18 26.78 9.27 -9.67
N ALA A 19 26.20 8.14 -9.25
CA ALA A 19 26.24 7.71 -7.85
C ALA A 19 27.66 7.46 -7.33
N SER A 20 28.60 7.04 -8.18
CA SER A 20 30.00 6.88 -7.77
C SER A 20 30.64 8.21 -7.35
N VAL A 21 30.28 9.30 -8.04
CA VAL A 21 30.73 10.66 -7.70
C VAL A 21 30.07 11.12 -6.40
N LEU A 22 28.79 10.78 -6.19
CA LEU A 22 28.09 11.08 -4.94
C LEU A 22 28.69 10.32 -3.76
N SER A 23 29.10 9.05 -3.94
CA SER A 23 29.83 8.27 -2.94
C SER A 23 31.17 8.91 -2.57
N ASP A 24 31.95 9.34 -3.56
CA ASP A 24 33.20 10.08 -3.33
C ASP A 24 32.96 11.38 -2.54
N TRP A 25 31.84 12.07 -2.81
CA TRP A 25 31.47 13.28 -2.09
C TRP A 25 30.96 12.99 -0.68
N SER A 26 30.20 11.91 -0.45
CA SER A 26 29.68 11.57 0.88
C SER A 26 30.79 11.23 1.88
N ASP A 27 31.90 10.69 1.39
CA ASP A 27 33.08 10.37 2.23
C ASP A 27 33.94 11.62 2.55
N SER A 28 33.63 12.77 1.97
CA SER A 28 34.37 14.01 2.19
C SER A 28 33.99 14.68 3.50
N GLU A 29 34.98 14.91 4.39
CA GLU A 29 34.79 15.67 5.64
C GLU A 29 34.16 17.05 5.39
N HIS A 30 34.56 17.73 4.31
CA HIS A 30 34.03 19.04 3.94
C HIS A 30 32.52 19.01 3.64
N VAL A 31 32.03 17.94 2.99
CA VAL A 31 30.60 17.76 2.71
C VAL A 31 29.83 17.53 4.02
N GLY A 32 30.39 16.74 4.94
CA GLY A 32 29.85 16.54 6.28
C GLY A 32 29.73 17.84 7.08
N GLU A 33 30.78 18.68 7.09
CA GLU A 33 30.77 19.98 7.75
C GLU A 33 29.67 20.92 7.22
N ILE A 34 29.49 20.97 5.90
CA ILE A 34 28.43 21.75 5.25
C ILE A 34 27.06 21.22 5.65
N ALA A 35 26.87 19.90 5.61
CA ALA A 35 25.61 19.26 5.96
C ALA A 35 25.20 19.57 7.41
N ASP A 36 26.14 19.47 8.36
CA ASP A 36 25.89 19.81 9.76
C ASP A 36 25.58 21.30 9.96
N GLN A 37 26.30 22.20 9.29
CA GLN A 37 26.03 23.63 9.36
C GLN A 37 24.63 23.98 8.85
N VAL A 38 24.23 23.39 7.72
CA VAL A 38 22.90 23.57 7.12
C VAL A 38 21.82 23.00 8.03
N ARG A 39 22.04 21.78 8.56
CA ARG A 39 21.10 21.12 9.46
C ARG A 39 20.80 22.00 10.68
N LEU A 40 21.84 22.42 11.40
CA LEU A 40 21.71 23.25 12.60
C LEU A 40 21.06 24.61 12.29
N CYS A 41 21.37 25.21 11.13
CA CYS A 41 20.74 26.46 10.71
C CYS A 41 19.22 26.29 10.51
N VAL A 42 18.80 25.24 9.82
CA VAL A 42 17.39 24.99 9.49
C VAL A 42 16.60 24.56 10.72
N GLU A 43 17.17 23.71 11.57
CA GLU A 43 16.55 23.30 12.84
C GLU A 43 16.34 24.49 13.78
N ARG A 44 17.29 25.44 13.83
CA ARG A 44 17.20 26.64 14.68
C ARG A 44 16.21 27.66 14.13
N ASP A 45 16.29 27.98 12.84
CA ASP A 45 15.61 29.14 12.26
C ASP A 45 14.34 28.78 11.46
N GLY A 46 14.11 27.49 11.22
CA GLY A 46 13.02 26.97 10.38
C GLY A 46 13.15 27.33 8.89
N ASN A 47 14.26 27.96 8.49
CA ASN A 47 14.51 28.48 7.14
C ASN A 47 15.97 28.25 6.75
N LEU A 48 16.21 28.09 5.45
CA LEU A 48 17.57 28.06 4.92
C LEU A 48 18.08 29.49 4.64
N SER A 49 19.27 29.81 5.18
CA SER A 49 19.97 31.08 4.95
C SER A 49 20.50 31.17 3.51
N GLU A 50 20.38 32.33 2.88
CA GLU A 50 20.93 32.57 1.53
C GLU A 50 22.45 32.46 1.49
N GLN A 51 23.14 32.69 2.60
CA GLN A 51 24.60 32.56 2.69
C GLN A 51 25.08 31.11 2.60
N LEU A 52 24.20 30.15 2.89
CA LEU A 52 24.48 28.72 2.82
C LEU A 52 24.06 28.12 1.49
N LEU A 53 23.47 28.91 0.58
CA LEU A 53 23.11 28.45 -0.75
C LEU A 53 24.32 28.55 -1.68
N PRO A 54 24.82 27.42 -2.19
CA PRO A 54 25.83 27.40 -3.24
C PRO A 54 25.21 27.92 -4.54
N ASP A 55 26.06 28.20 -5.54
CA ASP A 55 25.59 28.57 -6.87
C ASP A 55 24.70 27.43 -7.42
N PRO A 56 23.38 27.67 -7.60
CA PRO A 56 22.43 26.64 -7.99
C PRO A 56 22.60 26.17 -9.46
N LEU A 57 23.58 26.71 -10.18
CA LEU A 57 23.87 26.34 -11.56
C LEU A 57 25.07 25.39 -11.70
N ILE A 58 25.76 25.05 -10.60
CA ILE A 58 27.00 24.27 -10.64
C ILE A 58 26.88 23.06 -9.72
N GLU A 59 26.80 21.87 -10.32
CA GLU A 59 26.96 20.59 -9.62
C GLU A 59 28.31 20.57 -8.89
N SER A 60 28.29 20.40 -7.57
CA SER A 60 29.50 20.39 -6.74
C SER A 60 29.30 19.66 -5.42
N PRO A 61 30.38 19.22 -4.74
CA PRO A 61 30.30 18.62 -3.41
C PRO A 61 29.57 19.51 -2.40
N GLY A 62 29.71 20.84 -2.50
CA GLY A 62 29.02 21.78 -1.62
C GLY A 62 27.50 21.78 -1.81
N VAL A 63 27.00 21.66 -3.04
CA VAL A 63 25.56 21.49 -3.32
C VAL A 63 25.04 20.21 -2.68
N PHE A 64 25.80 19.12 -2.79
CA PHE A 64 25.42 17.85 -2.18
C PHE A 64 25.41 17.91 -0.65
N GLY A 65 26.42 18.53 -0.02
CA GLY A 65 26.43 18.76 1.43
C GLY A 65 25.22 19.55 1.92
N VAL A 66 24.78 20.56 1.17
CA VAL A 66 23.56 21.32 1.51
C VAL A 66 22.31 20.46 1.37
N LEU A 67 22.22 19.63 0.33
CA LEU A 67 21.11 18.68 0.17
C LEU A 67 21.04 17.70 1.34
N LEU A 68 22.16 17.11 1.75
CA LEU A 68 22.23 16.20 2.91
C LEU A 68 21.84 16.91 4.23
N GLY A 69 22.31 18.13 4.44
CA GLY A 69 21.93 18.91 5.63
C GLY A 69 20.42 19.23 5.67
N LEU A 70 19.83 19.53 4.52
CA LEU A 70 18.38 19.70 4.40
C LEU A 70 17.62 18.39 4.61
N ASP A 71 18.10 17.28 4.07
CA ASP A 71 17.53 15.94 4.24
C ASP A 71 17.38 15.62 5.73
N LEU A 72 18.47 15.75 6.49
CA LEU A 72 18.50 15.48 7.92
C LEU A 72 17.62 16.45 8.73
N ALA A 73 17.69 17.75 8.46
CA ALA A 73 16.88 18.73 9.19
C ALA A 73 15.38 18.53 8.98
N LEU A 74 14.97 18.20 7.76
CA LEU A 74 13.56 18.01 7.42
C LEU A 74 12.94 16.77 8.07
N LEU A 75 13.74 15.77 8.47
CA LEU A 75 13.25 14.64 9.28
C LEU A 75 12.63 15.09 10.61
N HIS A 76 13.09 16.21 11.19
CA HIS A 76 12.48 16.79 12.39
C HIS A 76 11.11 17.44 12.16
N ALA A 77 10.63 17.50 10.90
CA ALA A 77 9.22 17.81 10.61
C ALA A 77 8.31 16.57 10.72
N SER A 78 8.86 15.36 10.95
CA SER A 78 8.10 14.14 11.19
C SER A 78 7.38 14.17 12.53
N LYS A 79 6.19 13.57 12.61
CA LYS A 79 5.44 13.40 13.86
C LYS A 79 6.12 12.42 14.83
N GLU A 80 6.93 11.50 14.32
CA GLU A 80 7.60 10.46 15.12
C GLU A 80 8.72 11.01 16.00
N MET A 81 9.20 12.23 15.71
CA MET A 81 10.27 12.90 16.46
C MET A 81 9.74 13.97 17.42
N ASP A 82 8.49 13.83 17.88
CA ASP A 82 7.82 14.84 18.70
C ASP A 82 8.63 15.20 19.95
N SER A 83 9.18 16.41 19.97
CA SER A 83 9.73 17.03 21.16
C SER A 83 8.66 17.96 21.74
N LEU A 84 8.53 18.02 23.06
CA LEU A 84 7.53 18.83 23.77
C LEU A 84 7.70 20.37 23.60
N ALA A 85 8.64 20.81 22.76
CA ALA A 85 8.95 22.22 22.51
C ALA A 85 8.45 22.66 21.12
N PHE A 86 8.17 23.96 20.99
CA PHE A 86 7.86 24.59 19.70
C PHE A 86 9.02 24.35 18.72
N ASN A 87 8.75 23.62 17.64
CA ASN A 87 9.75 23.30 16.62
C ASN A 87 9.59 24.31 15.47
N PRO A 88 10.65 25.06 15.08
CA PRO A 88 10.60 25.96 13.91
C PRO A 88 10.09 25.30 12.61
N LEU A 89 10.11 23.97 12.52
CA LEU A 89 9.61 23.17 11.40
C LEU A 89 8.13 22.74 11.52
N ASP A 90 7.40 23.11 12.59
CA ASP A 90 5.99 22.75 12.81
C ASP A 90 5.07 23.16 11.65
N ARG A 91 5.40 24.25 10.96
CA ARG A 91 4.69 24.69 9.75
C ARG A 91 4.75 23.67 8.61
N LEU A 92 5.88 22.97 8.46
CA LEU A 92 6.09 21.96 7.43
C LEU A 92 5.32 20.69 7.77
N ARG A 93 5.32 20.30 9.06
CA ARG A 93 4.49 19.20 9.57
C ARG A 93 3.01 19.43 9.33
N THR A 94 2.55 20.65 9.60
CA THR A 94 1.16 21.07 9.34
C THR A 94 0.84 21.00 7.85
N ARG A 95 1.71 21.56 7.00
CA ARG A 95 1.59 21.50 5.54
C ARG A 95 1.49 20.05 5.07
N LEU A 96 2.44 19.19 5.45
CA LEU A 96 2.47 17.78 5.11
C LEU A 96 1.17 17.07 5.49
N THR A 97 0.66 17.29 6.70
CA THR A 97 -0.60 16.66 7.16
C THR A 97 -1.82 17.13 6.34
N LEU A 98 -1.83 18.38 5.89
CA LEU A 98 -2.95 18.97 5.14
C LEU A 98 -2.89 18.69 3.64
N THR A 99 -1.69 18.64 3.06
CA THR A 99 -1.49 18.61 1.60
C THR A 99 -0.81 17.34 1.10
N GLY A 100 -0.35 16.47 1.99
CA GLY A 100 0.37 15.25 1.62
C GLY A 100 1.83 15.47 1.19
N ARG A 101 2.38 16.70 1.31
CA ARG A 101 3.73 17.05 0.86
C ARG A 101 4.39 18.14 1.72
N LEU A 102 5.71 18.12 1.80
CA LEU A 102 6.53 19.11 2.53
C LEU A 102 6.75 20.41 1.73
N ASN A 103 6.84 20.33 0.41
CA ASN A 103 7.08 21.46 -0.49
C ASN A 103 5.77 22.11 -0.95
N ASP A 104 5.82 23.37 -1.41
CA ASP A 104 4.62 24.07 -1.89
C ASP A 104 4.84 24.91 -3.16
N GLN A 105 6.01 25.56 -3.29
CA GLN A 105 6.31 26.43 -4.42
C GLN A 105 6.88 25.67 -5.63
N THR A 106 7.40 24.47 -5.40
CA THR A 106 8.00 23.59 -6.40
C THR A 106 7.02 22.52 -6.87
N SER A 107 7.19 22.02 -8.10
CA SER A 107 6.31 20.99 -8.66
C SER A 107 6.55 19.62 -8.04
N GLY A 108 5.50 18.80 -7.98
CA GLY A 108 5.53 17.47 -7.40
C GLY A 108 5.59 17.44 -5.88
N PHE A 109 6.00 16.29 -5.33
CA PHE A 109 5.89 15.99 -3.90
C PHE A 109 7.27 15.73 -3.31
N LEU A 110 7.50 16.26 -2.12
CA LEU A 110 8.57 15.88 -1.21
C LEU A 110 7.95 15.26 0.04
N MET A 111 8.35 14.04 0.38
CA MET A 111 7.79 13.24 1.47
C MET A 111 8.88 12.47 2.21
N PHE A 112 8.57 11.88 3.36
CA PHE A 112 9.49 10.98 4.05
C PHE A 112 9.63 9.63 3.31
N LYS A 113 10.87 9.14 3.20
CA LYS A 113 11.18 7.77 2.79
C LYS A 113 10.89 6.86 3.98
N ARG A 114 9.93 5.95 3.80
CA ARG A 114 9.57 4.93 4.82
C ARG A 114 9.97 3.51 4.41
N ALA A 115 10.36 3.33 3.16
CA ALA A 115 10.70 2.06 2.56
C ALA A 115 12.21 1.98 2.34
N SER A 116 12.80 0.82 2.59
CA SER A 116 14.23 0.54 2.39
C SER A 116 14.39 -0.76 1.62
N SER A 117 15.25 -0.78 0.62
CA SER A 117 15.59 -1.99 -0.14
C SER A 117 16.01 -3.14 0.79
N LEU A 118 15.70 -4.37 0.40
CA LEU A 118 16.06 -5.59 1.14
C LEU A 118 17.36 -6.23 0.62
N ARG A 119 18.18 -5.47 -0.09
CA ARG A 119 19.45 -5.97 -0.63
C ARG A 119 20.58 -5.73 0.37
N PRO A 120 21.27 -6.79 0.83
CA PRO A 120 22.43 -6.64 1.71
C PRO A 120 23.59 -5.99 0.95
N ASN A 121 24.28 -5.03 1.58
CA ASN A 121 25.45 -4.35 1.00
C ASN A 121 25.19 -3.71 -0.38
N GLU A 122 23.98 -3.18 -0.60
CA GLU A 122 23.67 -2.44 -1.83
C GLU A 122 24.54 -1.17 -1.88
N ASP A 123 25.39 -1.09 -2.90
CA ASP A 123 26.10 0.13 -3.25
C ASP A 123 25.07 1.13 -3.77
N PRO A 124 25.05 2.40 -3.31
CA PRO A 124 24.14 3.40 -3.84
C PRO A 124 24.21 3.46 -5.38
N GLU A 125 23.08 3.24 -6.04
CA GLU A 125 22.98 3.29 -7.51
C GLU A 125 22.40 4.63 -7.96
N HIS A 126 21.64 5.30 -7.08
CA HIS A 126 20.91 6.52 -7.37
C HIS A 126 21.03 7.54 -6.23
N LEU A 127 20.77 8.82 -6.53
CA LEU A 127 20.76 9.89 -5.53
C LEU A 127 19.83 9.59 -4.34
N ASP A 128 18.69 8.92 -4.59
CA ASP A 128 17.72 8.51 -3.57
C ASP A 128 18.28 7.55 -2.52
N ASP A 129 19.38 6.86 -2.80
CA ASP A 129 19.99 5.90 -1.89
C ASP A 129 20.80 6.59 -0.77
N PHE A 130 21.16 7.87 -0.97
CA PHE A 130 21.85 8.71 0.02
C PHE A 130 20.89 9.51 0.92
N LEU A 131 19.59 9.46 0.65
CA LEU A 131 18.61 10.41 1.18
C LEU A 131 17.48 9.70 1.94
N ASN A 132 16.94 10.39 2.96
CA ASN A 132 15.84 9.93 3.80
C ASN A 132 14.49 10.53 3.40
N LEU A 133 14.48 11.45 2.44
CA LEU A 133 13.26 11.93 1.80
C LEU A 133 13.11 11.36 0.39
N ILE A 134 11.86 11.31 -0.08
CA ILE A 134 11.50 10.91 -1.43
C ILE A 134 11.02 12.13 -2.20
N ARG A 135 11.60 12.33 -3.38
CA ARG A 135 11.14 13.26 -4.39
C ARG A 135 10.27 12.53 -5.43
N VAL A 136 8.98 12.87 -5.51
CA VAL A 136 8.09 12.43 -6.60
C VAL A 136 7.95 13.55 -7.62
N PRO A 137 8.45 13.40 -8.86
CA PRO A 137 8.39 14.44 -9.88
C PRO A 137 6.96 14.92 -10.19
N GLY A 138 6.83 16.15 -10.68
CA GLY A 138 5.53 16.76 -11.00
C GLY A 138 4.68 15.96 -11.99
N TYR A 139 5.29 15.27 -12.95
CA TYR A 139 4.57 14.46 -13.93
C TYR A 139 4.11 13.10 -13.37
N GLU A 140 4.78 12.55 -12.35
CA GLU A 140 4.38 11.28 -11.71
C GLU A 140 3.37 11.51 -10.58
N SER A 141 3.40 12.69 -9.97
CA SER A 141 2.50 13.06 -8.87
C SER A 141 1.16 13.64 -9.33
N ALA A 142 0.94 13.84 -10.64
CA ALA A 142 -0.30 14.38 -11.18
C ALA A 142 -1.53 13.54 -10.77
N ASP A 143 -1.35 12.24 -10.63
CA ASP A 143 -2.39 11.27 -10.26
C ASP A 143 -2.23 10.74 -8.82
N LEU A 144 -1.30 11.29 -8.03
CA LEU A 144 -0.99 10.83 -6.68
C LEU A 144 -1.76 11.65 -5.64
N ASN A 145 -2.46 10.97 -4.73
CA ASN A 145 -3.08 11.58 -3.56
C ASN A 145 -2.59 10.86 -2.30
N VAL A 146 -2.13 11.64 -1.32
CA VAL A 146 -1.63 11.12 -0.04
C VAL A 146 -2.45 11.70 1.09
N HIS A 147 -3.05 10.84 1.89
CA HIS A 147 -3.91 11.23 3.00
C HIS A 147 -3.33 10.75 4.33
N PHE A 148 -3.21 11.64 5.31
CA PHE A 148 -2.77 11.27 6.64
C PHE A 148 -3.94 10.71 7.45
N VAL A 149 -3.72 9.54 8.05
CA VAL A 149 -4.69 8.96 8.97
C VAL A 149 -4.64 9.75 10.29
N PRO A 150 -5.77 10.28 10.79
CA PRO A 150 -5.79 10.89 12.10
C PRO A 150 -5.57 9.84 13.17
N GLU A 151 -4.80 10.20 14.20
CA GLU A 151 -4.30 9.29 15.23
C GLU A 151 -5.36 8.40 15.88
N LEU A 152 -6.56 8.93 16.12
CA LEU A 152 -7.70 8.20 16.69
C LEU A 152 -8.18 7.01 15.83
N TYR A 153 -7.90 7.02 14.54
CA TYR A 153 -8.34 6.02 13.55
C TYR A 153 -7.18 5.25 12.94
N ASP A 154 -5.96 5.53 13.38
CA ASP A 154 -4.77 4.89 12.87
C ASP A 154 -4.62 3.49 13.47
N LEU A 155 -3.78 2.67 12.84
CA LEU A 155 -3.40 1.37 13.39
C LEU A 155 -2.77 1.56 14.78
N PRO A 156 -2.95 0.59 15.68
CA PRO A 156 -2.41 0.69 17.02
C PRO A 156 -0.89 0.83 16.97
N ASP A 157 -0.35 1.59 17.93
CA ASP A 157 1.10 1.65 18.12
C ASP A 157 1.58 0.31 18.68
N MET A 158 2.26 -0.45 17.84
CA MET A 158 2.72 -1.79 18.16
C MET A 158 3.87 -1.76 19.18
N GLU A 159 4.63 -0.66 19.28
CA GLU A 159 5.67 -0.48 20.29
C GLU A 159 5.04 -0.22 21.67
N ALA A 160 4.00 0.63 21.73
CA ALA A 160 3.29 0.92 22.98
C ALA A 160 2.49 -0.26 23.54
N ILE A 161 2.18 -1.27 22.72
CA ILE A 161 1.48 -2.49 23.13
C ILE A 161 2.41 -3.47 23.85
N VAL A 162 3.72 -3.41 23.59
CA VAL A 162 4.71 -4.28 24.25
C VAL A 162 5.24 -3.57 25.50
N ASP A 163 5.23 -4.26 26.64
CA ASP A 163 5.87 -3.77 27.87
C ASP A 163 7.33 -3.41 27.54
N ALA A 164 7.71 -2.15 27.78
CA ALA A 164 8.97 -1.50 27.38
C ALA A 164 10.26 -2.10 28.00
N GLY A 165 10.22 -3.35 28.48
CA GLY A 165 11.32 -4.07 29.11
C GLY A 165 12.30 -4.73 28.15
N GLU A 166 11.92 -4.96 26.90
CA GLU A 166 12.82 -5.45 25.86
C GLU A 166 12.93 -4.40 24.75
N LEU A 167 14.10 -3.74 24.60
CA LEU A 167 14.45 -2.96 23.41
C LEU A 167 14.54 -3.93 22.21
N GLY A 168 13.41 -4.38 21.70
CA GLY A 168 13.27 -5.19 20.50
C GLY A 168 12.63 -4.41 19.37
N SER A 169 12.69 -4.94 18.15
CA SER A 169 11.91 -4.39 17.02
C SER A 169 10.41 -4.49 17.31
N PRO A 170 9.58 -3.52 16.88
CA PRO A 170 8.13 -3.62 17.03
C PRO A 170 7.61 -4.94 16.46
N PRO A 171 6.61 -5.57 17.11
CA PRO A 171 6.04 -6.81 16.61
C PRO A 171 5.39 -6.60 15.22
N PRO A 172 5.40 -7.63 14.36
CA PRO A 172 4.85 -7.52 13.02
C PRO A 172 3.33 -7.27 13.04
N LEU A 173 2.81 -6.74 11.92
CA LEU A 173 1.39 -6.49 11.76
C LEU A 173 0.64 -7.79 11.52
N THR A 174 -0.31 -8.15 12.38
CA THR A 174 -1.17 -9.31 12.09
C THR A 174 -2.29 -8.92 11.12
N VAL A 175 -2.33 -9.57 9.96
CA VAL A 175 -3.39 -9.41 8.94
C VAL A 175 -4.28 -10.64 8.92
N ALA A 176 -5.60 -10.43 8.84
CA ALA A 176 -6.59 -11.46 8.61
C ALA A 176 -7.21 -11.34 7.23
N GLN A 177 -7.08 -12.38 6.44
CA GLN A 177 -7.73 -12.52 5.15
C GLN A 177 -9.01 -13.34 5.29
N LEU A 178 -10.13 -12.81 4.80
CA LEU A 178 -11.40 -13.53 4.78
C LEU A 178 -11.80 -13.85 3.34
N PRO A 179 -11.82 -15.14 2.92
CA PRO A 179 -12.13 -15.48 1.54
C PRO A 179 -13.51 -15.03 1.07
N PHE A 180 -14.50 -15.02 1.97
CA PHE A 180 -15.86 -14.48 1.85
C PHE A 180 -16.74 -15.04 0.70
N LEU A 181 -16.27 -15.01 -0.56
CA LEU A 181 -16.88 -15.68 -1.70
C LEU A 181 -16.50 -17.16 -1.66
N ALA A 182 -17.49 -18.00 -1.39
CA ALA A 182 -17.34 -19.43 -1.13
C ALA A 182 -17.43 -20.27 -2.42
N GLU A 183 -18.29 -19.84 -3.34
CA GLU A 183 -18.72 -20.61 -4.49
C GLU A 183 -18.73 -19.74 -5.75
N PRO A 184 -18.62 -20.33 -6.97
CA PRO A 184 -18.71 -19.58 -8.22
C PRO A 184 -19.97 -18.71 -8.32
N GLU A 185 -21.09 -19.17 -7.77
CA GLU A 185 -22.40 -18.50 -7.78
C GLU A 185 -22.44 -17.25 -6.88
N ASP A 186 -21.42 -17.02 -6.05
CA ASP A 186 -21.28 -15.77 -5.31
C ASP A 186 -20.77 -14.62 -6.21
N VAL A 187 -20.33 -14.93 -7.43
CA VAL A 187 -19.82 -13.97 -8.40
C VAL A 187 -20.66 -14.00 -9.67
N GLU A 188 -21.13 -12.84 -10.08
CA GLU A 188 -21.85 -12.66 -11.33
C GLU A 188 -20.90 -12.18 -12.44
N TRP A 189 -20.89 -12.94 -13.54
CA TRP A 189 -20.15 -12.61 -14.75
C TRP A 189 -21.14 -12.26 -15.87
N LYS A 190 -21.07 -11.02 -16.38
CA LYS A 190 -21.97 -10.55 -17.44
C LYS A 190 -21.20 -10.09 -18.65
N THR A 191 -21.64 -10.50 -19.84
CA THR A 191 -21.22 -9.85 -21.09
C THR A 191 -22.10 -8.62 -21.31
N ILE A 192 -21.52 -7.51 -21.78
CA ILE A 192 -22.31 -6.28 -22.06
C ILE A 192 -23.32 -6.53 -23.19
N ASN A 193 -22.94 -7.34 -24.17
CA ASN A 193 -23.80 -7.98 -25.16
C ASN A 193 -23.04 -9.13 -25.83
N ALA A 194 -23.73 -10.03 -26.54
CA ALA A 194 -23.12 -11.23 -27.13
C ALA A 194 -21.93 -10.95 -28.09
N ARG A 195 -21.92 -9.77 -28.73
CA ARG A 195 -20.85 -9.34 -29.66
C ARG A 195 -19.77 -8.48 -28.99
N SER A 196 -19.97 -8.06 -27.75
CA SER A 196 -19.09 -7.12 -27.05
C SER A 196 -17.79 -7.80 -26.65
N ALA A 197 -16.64 -7.21 -26.98
CA ALA A 197 -15.34 -7.70 -26.48
C ALA A 197 -15.19 -7.60 -24.95
N PHE A 198 -16.22 -7.17 -24.22
CA PHE A 198 -16.12 -6.84 -22.80
C PHE A 198 -17.07 -7.62 -21.88
N TYR A 199 -16.60 -7.87 -20.66
CA TYR A 199 -17.38 -8.44 -19.56
C TYR A 199 -17.33 -7.56 -18.31
N THR A 200 -18.26 -7.74 -17.39
CA THR A 200 -18.27 -7.14 -16.05
C THR A 200 -18.38 -8.21 -14.98
N THR A 201 -17.88 -7.88 -13.79
CA THR A 201 -17.89 -8.74 -12.62
C THR A 201 -18.51 -8.01 -11.43
N ALA A 202 -19.34 -8.70 -10.66
CA ALA A 202 -19.97 -8.18 -9.45
C ALA A 202 -20.22 -9.30 -8.44
N PRO A 203 -20.29 -8.99 -7.12
CA PRO A 203 -20.82 -9.94 -6.16
C PRO A 203 -22.32 -10.21 -6.40
N VAL A 204 -22.79 -11.40 -6.05
CA VAL A 204 -24.22 -11.69 -5.93
C VAL A 204 -24.67 -11.35 -4.50
N SER A 205 -24.99 -10.08 -4.28
CA SER A 205 -25.18 -9.51 -2.93
C SER A 205 -26.27 -10.18 -2.10
N GLU A 206 -27.35 -10.63 -2.73
CA GLU A 206 -28.42 -11.38 -2.04
C GLU A 206 -27.94 -12.67 -1.37
N ARG A 207 -26.88 -13.31 -1.90
CA ARG A 207 -26.26 -14.51 -1.33
C ARG A 207 -25.29 -14.18 -0.19
N LEU A 208 -24.69 -12.99 -0.21
CA LEU A 208 -23.61 -12.60 0.70
C LEU A 208 -24.12 -11.81 1.92
N LEU A 209 -25.16 -11.00 1.75
CA LEU A 209 -25.77 -10.18 2.81
C LEU A 209 -26.09 -10.97 4.10
N PRO A 210 -26.66 -12.20 4.05
CA PRO A 210 -26.96 -12.98 5.26
C PRO A 210 -25.74 -13.36 6.11
N HIS A 211 -24.53 -13.29 5.54
CA HIS A 211 -23.31 -13.78 6.17
C HIS A 211 -22.43 -12.65 6.74
N LEU A 212 -22.75 -11.38 6.48
CA LEU A 212 -21.90 -10.25 6.87
C LEU A 212 -21.67 -10.13 8.38
N SER A 213 -22.68 -10.39 9.21
CA SER A 213 -22.51 -10.36 10.67
C SER A 213 -21.58 -11.47 11.17
N GLN A 214 -21.58 -12.63 10.50
CA GLN A 214 -20.65 -13.72 10.81
C GLN A 214 -19.24 -13.39 10.33
N ALA A 215 -19.12 -12.78 9.15
CA ALA A 215 -17.86 -12.30 8.60
C ALA A 215 -17.19 -11.26 9.52
N LEU A 216 -17.94 -10.27 10.01
CA LEU A 216 -17.44 -9.27 10.96
C LEU A 216 -16.93 -9.92 12.25
N ARG A 217 -17.74 -10.82 12.83
CA ARG A 217 -17.36 -11.55 14.05
C ARG A 217 -16.09 -12.36 13.83
N ALA A 218 -15.99 -13.09 12.73
CA ALA A 218 -14.82 -13.89 12.42
C ALA A 218 -13.56 -13.03 12.30
N LEU A 219 -13.65 -11.84 11.67
CA LEU A 219 -12.54 -10.90 11.62
C LEU A 219 -12.18 -10.35 13.00
N ASP A 220 -13.17 -9.98 13.82
CA ASP A 220 -12.92 -9.51 15.19
C ASP A 220 -12.23 -10.58 16.05
N GLU A 221 -12.63 -11.83 15.91
CA GLU A 221 -12.07 -12.99 16.64
C GLU A 221 -10.70 -13.44 16.12
N SER A 222 -10.25 -12.91 14.97
CA SER A 222 -8.99 -13.34 14.34
C SER A 222 -7.73 -12.84 15.06
N GLY A 223 -7.86 -11.82 15.92
CA GLY A 223 -6.71 -11.15 16.57
C GLY A 223 -5.89 -10.26 15.63
N ALA A 224 -6.29 -10.09 14.37
CA ALA A 224 -5.63 -9.19 13.43
C ALA A 224 -5.97 -7.72 13.67
N VAL A 225 -5.08 -6.82 13.25
CA VAL A 225 -5.32 -5.37 13.23
C VAL A 225 -5.90 -4.88 11.89
N LEU A 226 -5.65 -5.65 10.82
CA LEU A 226 -6.15 -5.38 9.46
C LEU A 226 -6.91 -6.61 8.93
N GLY A 227 -8.18 -6.42 8.57
CA GLY A 227 -8.99 -7.40 7.85
C GLY A 227 -8.98 -7.13 6.35
N VAL A 228 -8.93 -8.17 5.51
CA VAL A 228 -8.89 -8.02 4.04
C VAL A 228 -9.82 -9.02 3.36
N LEU A 229 -10.80 -8.51 2.62
CA LEU A 229 -11.68 -9.27 1.71
C LEU A 229 -11.16 -9.22 0.27
N PRO A 230 -11.56 -10.17 -0.61
CA PRO A 230 -11.01 -10.30 -1.96
C PRO A 230 -11.64 -9.33 -2.97
N GLU A 231 -11.26 -9.47 -4.25
CA GLU A 231 -11.92 -8.76 -5.34
C GLU A 231 -13.29 -9.38 -5.65
N ALA A 232 -14.18 -8.56 -6.23
CA ALA A 232 -15.56 -8.88 -6.59
C ALA A 232 -16.45 -9.26 -5.38
N SER A 233 -16.07 -8.83 -4.17
CA SER A 233 -16.83 -9.05 -2.95
C SER A 233 -17.60 -7.83 -2.45
N LEU A 234 -17.58 -6.73 -3.19
CA LEU A 234 -18.18 -5.47 -2.75
C LEU A 234 -18.97 -4.79 -3.87
N ASP A 235 -20.20 -4.41 -3.58
CA ASP A 235 -21.01 -3.46 -4.35
C ASP A 235 -21.65 -2.46 -3.38
N ASP A 236 -22.48 -1.54 -3.88
CA ASP A 236 -23.12 -0.53 -3.03
C ASP A 236 -24.03 -1.14 -1.95
N ALA A 237 -24.75 -2.23 -2.25
CA ALA A 237 -25.64 -2.88 -1.28
C ALA A 237 -24.86 -3.54 -0.12
N LEU A 238 -23.74 -4.20 -0.44
CA LEU A 238 -22.87 -4.78 0.56
C LEU A 238 -22.12 -3.71 1.35
N LEU A 239 -21.67 -2.63 0.71
CA LEU A 239 -21.03 -1.51 1.39
C LEU A 239 -21.97 -0.86 2.42
N ASP A 240 -23.20 -0.53 2.01
CA ASP A 240 -24.20 0.05 2.91
C ASP A 240 -24.44 -0.87 4.12
N LYS A 241 -24.54 -2.19 3.89
CA LYS A 241 -24.76 -3.14 4.98
C LYS A 241 -23.53 -3.31 5.87
N TRP A 242 -22.33 -3.28 5.32
CA TRP A 242 -21.08 -3.26 6.10
C TRP A 242 -21.04 -2.03 7.02
N CYS A 243 -21.32 -0.84 6.49
CA CYS A 243 -21.37 0.39 7.28
C CYS A 243 -22.39 0.29 8.41
N GLU A 244 -23.62 -0.14 8.13
CA GLU A 244 -24.66 -0.36 9.15
C GLU A 244 -24.17 -1.32 10.25
N LEU A 245 -23.57 -2.45 9.86
CA LEU A 245 -23.08 -3.45 10.82
C LEU A 245 -21.93 -2.95 11.68
N LEU A 246 -20.98 -2.22 11.09
CA LEU A 246 -19.83 -1.68 11.81
C LEU A 246 -20.26 -0.60 12.82
N GLU A 247 -21.27 0.20 12.49
CA GLU A 247 -21.85 1.20 13.40
C GLU A 247 -22.68 0.55 14.52
N ALA A 248 -23.46 -0.48 14.18
CA ALA A 248 -24.36 -1.14 15.13
C ALA A 248 -23.66 -2.14 16.06
N THR A 249 -22.47 -2.63 15.68
CA THR A 249 -21.75 -3.68 16.40
C THR A 249 -20.52 -3.10 17.10
N PRO A 250 -20.55 -2.94 18.44
CA PRO A 250 -19.38 -2.55 19.21
C PRO A 250 -18.20 -3.47 18.92
N ARG A 251 -16.99 -2.92 18.93
CA ARG A 251 -15.79 -3.75 18.90
C ARG A 251 -15.76 -4.61 20.19
N PRO A 252 -15.47 -5.92 20.10
CA PRO A 252 -15.31 -6.75 21.28
C PRO A 252 -14.20 -6.23 22.20
N ASP A 253 -14.35 -6.44 23.51
CA ASP A 253 -13.32 -6.09 24.50
C ASP A 253 -12.01 -6.83 24.16
N GLY A 254 -10.90 -6.08 24.09
CA GLY A 254 -9.59 -6.61 23.69
C GLY A 254 -9.42 -6.88 22.18
N GLY A 255 -10.44 -6.58 21.35
CA GLY A 255 -10.33 -6.70 19.90
C GLY A 255 -9.31 -5.73 19.31
N LEU A 256 -8.43 -6.23 18.44
CA LEU A 256 -7.37 -5.45 17.78
C LEU A 256 -7.75 -4.93 16.39
N LEU A 257 -8.81 -5.49 15.79
CA LEU A 257 -9.23 -5.15 14.42
C LEU A 257 -9.54 -3.66 14.30
N THR A 258 -8.72 -2.97 13.50
CA THR A 258 -8.74 -1.51 13.40
C THR A 258 -9.14 -1.07 12.00
N TRP A 259 -8.57 -1.67 10.98
CA TRP A 259 -8.92 -1.41 9.59
C TRP A 259 -9.50 -2.65 8.91
N ILE A 260 -10.39 -2.43 7.95
CA ILE A 260 -10.94 -3.50 7.12
C ILE A 260 -10.98 -3.02 5.67
N LEU A 261 -10.30 -3.75 4.78
CA LEU A 261 -10.54 -3.65 3.35
C LEU A 261 -11.74 -4.53 3.03
N LEU A 262 -12.87 -3.93 2.69
CA LEU A 262 -14.14 -4.62 2.43
C LEU A 262 -14.14 -5.39 1.09
N GLY A 263 -13.00 -5.45 0.43
CA GLY A 263 -12.80 -5.99 -0.91
C GLY A 263 -13.00 -4.94 -1.97
N SER A 264 -13.22 -5.37 -3.21
CA SER A 264 -13.48 -4.48 -4.34
C SER A 264 -14.64 -4.96 -5.22
N GLY A 265 -15.18 -4.05 -6.04
CA GLY A 265 -16.20 -4.36 -7.05
C GLY A 265 -16.93 -3.09 -7.52
N PRO A 266 -18.15 -3.18 -8.09
CA PRO A 266 -18.82 -2.07 -8.77
C PRO A 266 -19.45 -1.03 -7.84
N VAL A 267 -18.69 -0.55 -6.86
CA VAL A 267 -19.09 0.47 -5.88
C VAL A 267 -19.08 1.87 -6.51
N ARG A 268 -20.21 2.56 -6.48
CA ARG A 268 -20.38 3.90 -7.05
C ARG A 268 -20.76 4.97 -6.02
N SER A 269 -21.25 4.55 -4.86
CA SER A 269 -21.72 5.43 -3.78
C SER A 269 -20.61 6.24 -3.11
N VAL A 270 -19.36 5.79 -3.17
CA VAL A 270 -18.22 6.41 -2.49
C VAL A 270 -17.00 6.50 -3.41
N GLY A 271 -16.10 7.45 -3.16
CA GLY A 271 -14.90 7.70 -3.97
C GLY A 271 -15.12 8.74 -5.08
N PRO A 272 -14.14 8.98 -5.95
CA PRO A 272 -14.26 10.00 -7.00
C PRO A 272 -15.35 9.64 -8.01
N SER A 273 -16.09 10.67 -8.46
CA SER A 273 -17.02 10.54 -9.57
C SER A 273 -16.25 10.30 -10.86
N LEU A 274 -16.65 9.28 -11.62
CA LEU A 274 -16.02 8.93 -12.88
C LEU A 274 -16.77 9.57 -14.05
N GLN A 275 -16.04 10.11 -15.02
CA GLN A 275 -16.60 10.64 -16.27
C GLN A 275 -16.90 9.53 -17.32
N SER A 276 -16.97 8.27 -16.89
CA SER A 276 -17.10 7.10 -17.75
C SER A 276 -18.40 6.35 -17.46
N SER A 277 -19.00 5.77 -18.50
CA SER A 277 -20.13 4.86 -18.36
C SER A 277 -19.72 3.48 -17.83
N ARG A 278 -18.41 3.19 -17.79
CA ARG A 278 -17.87 1.92 -17.29
C ARG A 278 -18.00 1.86 -15.76
N PRO A 279 -18.47 0.73 -15.18
CA PRO A 279 -18.46 0.57 -13.74
C PRO A 279 -17.02 0.52 -13.20
N PRO A 280 -16.73 1.18 -12.07
CA PRO A 280 -15.46 0.97 -11.39
C PRO A 280 -15.34 -0.47 -10.89
N ASN A 281 -14.12 -0.89 -10.62
CA ASN A 281 -13.85 -1.95 -9.66
C ASN A 281 -13.08 -1.29 -8.52
N ARG A 282 -13.81 -0.86 -7.49
CA ARG A 282 -13.34 0.04 -6.44
C ARG A 282 -13.18 -0.72 -5.14
N ALA A 283 -11.97 -0.70 -4.58
CA ALA A 283 -11.68 -1.18 -3.25
C ALA A 283 -11.97 -0.09 -2.21
N VAL A 284 -12.49 -0.49 -1.05
CA VAL A 284 -12.87 0.43 0.03
C VAL A 284 -12.27 -0.03 1.35
N LEU A 285 -11.43 0.82 1.94
CA LEU A 285 -10.86 0.65 3.27
C LEU A 285 -11.64 1.49 4.29
N VAL A 286 -12.06 0.86 5.39
CA VAL A 286 -12.81 1.51 6.46
C VAL A 286 -12.17 1.26 7.82
N HIS A 287 -12.47 2.14 8.77
CA HIS A 287 -12.17 1.91 10.18
C HIS A 287 -13.25 1.02 10.84
N ARG A 288 -12.84 0.11 11.72
CA ARG A 288 -13.72 -0.88 12.37
C ARG A 288 -14.84 -0.26 13.22
N SER A 289 -14.66 0.93 13.78
CA SER A 289 -15.72 1.59 14.59
C SER A 289 -16.90 2.14 13.77
N GLY A 290 -16.89 1.97 12.45
CA GLY A 290 -18.07 2.13 11.59
C GLY A 290 -18.51 3.55 11.26
N ARG A 291 -18.10 4.59 11.97
CA ARG A 291 -18.61 5.95 11.69
C ARG A 291 -17.89 6.63 10.53
N SER A 292 -18.62 6.95 9.45
CA SER A 292 -18.37 8.10 8.53
C SER A 292 -16.94 8.29 8.00
N ARG A 293 -16.05 7.30 8.12
CA ARG A 293 -14.63 7.43 7.79
C ARG A 293 -14.18 6.25 6.94
N LEU A 294 -14.61 6.35 5.69
CA LEU A 294 -13.87 5.78 4.58
C LEU A 294 -12.44 6.31 4.70
N LEU A 295 -11.49 5.41 4.91
CA LEU A 295 -10.09 5.78 5.05
C LEU A 295 -9.47 5.92 3.65
N LEU A 296 -9.76 4.97 2.76
CA LEU A 296 -9.23 4.96 1.41
C LEU A 296 -10.24 4.34 0.44
N THR A 297 -10.25 4.89 -0.78
CA THR A 297 -10.86 4.22 -1.94
C THR A 297 -9.82 4.13 -3.05
N GLN A 298 -9.73 2.98 -3.71
CA GLN A 298 -8.84 2.79 -4.85
C GLN A 298 -9.57 2.10 -5.98
N ASP A 299 -9.54 2.70 -7.17
CA ASP A 299 -10.07 2.07 -8.38
C ASP A 299 -9.02 1.18 -9.02
N LYS A 300 -9.48 0.04 -9.56
CA LYS A 300 -8.68 -0.87 -10.38
C LYS A 300 -8.26 -0.14 -11.64
N GLN A 301 -6.99 -0.22 -11.98
CA GLN A 301 -6.41 0.57 -13.06
C GLN A 301 -6.28 -0.24 -14.35
N PHE A 302 -6.13 -1.56 -14.24
CA PHE A 302 -6.02 -2.47 -15.36
C PHE A 302 -7.05 -3.60 -15.30
N GLY A 303 -7.83 -3.74 -16.37
CA GLY A 303 -8.80 -4.81 -16.50
C GLY A 303 -8.12 -6.15 -16.76
N PHE A 304 -8.68 -7.22 -16.19
CA PHE A 304 -8.25 -8.58 -16.53
C PHE A 304 -8.78 -8.98 -17.92
N ALA A 305 -8.01 -9.79 -18.65
CA ALA A 305 -8.39 -10.29 -19.97
C ALA A 305 -8.55 -11.81 -19.93
N PHE A 306 -9.78 -12.28 -20.13
CA PHE A 306 -10.06 -13.69 -20.30
C PHE A 306 -9.68 -14.15 -21.70
N THR A 307 -8.71 -15.05 -21.80
CA THR A 307 -8.56 -15.93 -22.96
C THR A 307 -9.60 -17.04 -22.92
N VAL A 308 -9.72 -17.82 -24.01
CA VAL A 308 -10.57 -19.01 -24.05
C VAL A 308 -10.12 -20.03 -23.02
N ASP A 309 -8.81 -20.30 -22.94
CA ASP A 309 -8.25 -21.23 -21.95
C ASP A 309 -8.53 -20.78 -20.52
N LYS A 310 -8.46 -19.46 -20.24
CA LYS A 310 -8.76 -18.93 -18.90
C LYS A 310 -10.24 -19.04 -18.55
N GLN A 311 -11.15 -18.91 -19.52
CA GLN A 311 -12.57 -19.18 -19.31
C GLN A 311 -12.81 -20.63 -18.91
N HIS A 312 -12.16 -21.58 -19.58
CA HIS A 312 -12.26 -23.00 -19.23
C HIS A 312 -11.62 -23.31 -17.88
N GLU A 313 -10.44 -22.74 -17.59
CA GLU A 313 -9.76 -22.88 -16.30
C GLU A 313 -10.66 -22.39 -15.15
N TYR A 314 -11.28 -21.22 -15.30
CA TYR A 314 -12.12 -20.61 -14.27
C TYR A 314 -13.56 -21.13 -14.29
N ARG A 315 -13.91 -21.96 -15.29
CA ARG A 315 -15.26 -22.46 -15.56
C ARG A 315 -16.29 -21.34 -15.73
N VAL A 316 -15.90 -20.24 -16.38
CA VAL A 316 -16.76 -19.09 -16.63
C VAL A 316 -17.23 -19.09 -18.08
N GLY A 317 -18.54 -19.05 -18.31
CA GLY A 317 -19.13 -19.01 -19.64
C GLY A 317 -19.22 -17.59 -20.22
N LEU A 318 -18.16 -17.10 -20.91
CA LEU A 318 -18.18 -15.81 -21.62
C LEU A 318 -18.23 -15.94 -23.16
N GLY A 319 -18.60 -17.14 -23.63
CA GLY A 319 -18.87 -17.44 -25.03
C GLY A 319 -17.63 -17.83 -25.85
N ASP A 320 -16.61 -18.41 -25.20
CA ASP A 320 -15.43 -19.02 -25.84
C ASP A 320 -14.69 -18.09 -26.82
N VAL A 321 -14.66 -16.80 -26.49
CA VAL A 321 -13.87 -15.78 -27.21
C VAL A 321 -13.14 -14.90 -26.21
N LYS A 322 -12.04 -14.27 -26.62
CA LYS A 322 -11.32 -13.34 -25.74
C LYS A 322 -12.26 -12.21 -25.28
N ARG A 323 -12.27 -11.92 -23.97
CA ARG A 323 -13.00 -10.78 -23.39
C ARG A 323 -12.11 -9.99 -22.44
N ASP A 324 -12.19 -8.66 -22.52
CA ASP A 324 -11.50 -7.74 -21.62
C ASP A 324 -12.48 -7.18 -20.57
N GLU A 325 -12.01 -6.90 -19.36
CA GLU A 325 -12.86 -6.36 -18.29
C GLU A 325 -13.33 -4.93 -18.63
N PHE A 326 -14.62 -4.66 -18.44
CA PHE A 326 -15.25 -3.38 -18.77
C PHE A 326 -15.13 -2.35 -17.62
N ILE A 327 -13.91 -1.97 -17.29
CA ILE A 327 -13.62 -0.96 -16.25
C ILE A 327 -13.13 0.37 -16.86
N PRO A 328 -13.30 1.51 -16.15
CA PRO A 328 -12.73 2.79 -16.55
C PRO A 328 -11.19 2.74 -16.60
N HIS A 329 -10.60 3.56 -17.48
CA HIS A 329 -9.16 3.78 -17.47
C HIS A 329 -8.86 4.91 -16.48
N VAL A 330 -8.50 4.52 -15.26
CA VAL A 330 -8.10 5.43 -14.19
C VAL A 330 -6.59 5.29 -13.93
N HIS A 331 -5.97 6.39 -13.50
CA HIS A 331 -4.53 6.42 -13.17
C HIS A 331 -4.26 6.88 -11.74
N GLN A 332 -5.30 7.39 -11.07
CA GLN A 332 -5.24 7.90 -9.72
C GLN A 332 -4.75 6.82 -8.74
N LEU A 333 -3.70 7.13 -8.00
CA LEU A 333 -3.16 6.35 -6.89
C LEU A 333 -3.46 7.09 -5.60
N ASN A 334 -4.29 6.50 -4.75
CA ASN A 334 -4.59 7.06 -3.44
C ASN A 334 -3.81 6.26 -2.39
N LEU A 335 -3.11 6.97 -1.50
CA LEU A 335 -2.28 6.40 -0.44
C LEU A 335 -2.74 6.92 0.93
N LEU A 336 -2.57 6.07 1.94
CA LEU A 336 -2.74 6.44 3.34
C LEU A 336 -1.41 6.48 4.06
N GLU A 337 -1.08 7.62 4.65
CA GLU A 337 0.02 7.74 5.59
C GLU A 337 -0.46 7.39 7.00
N SER A 338 0.13 6.36 7.58
CA SER A 338 -0.08 5.89 8.93
C SER A 338 1.24 5.89 9.69
N ARG A 339 1.17 5.87 11.03
CA ARG A 339 2.35 5.69 11.89
C ARG A 339 3.16 4.45 11.52
N LEU A 340 2.53 3.40 10.99
CA LEU A 340 3.21 2.15 10.64
C LEU A 340 3.74 2.12 9.21
N GLY A 341 3.42 3.13 8.38
CA GLY A 341 3.85 3.14 6.99
C GLY A 341 2.92 3.87 6.05
N ARG A 342 3.29 3.82 4.76
CA ARG A 342 2.48 4.32 3.65
C ARG A 342 1.77 3.15 2.99
N PHE A 343 0.44 3.14 3.11
CA PHE A 343 -0.42 2.07 2.63
C PHE A 343 -0.99 2.41 1.24
N GLY A 344 -0.94 1.44 0.34
CA GLY A 344 -1.59 1.48 -0.96
C GLY A 344 -2.46 0.24 -1.18
N VAL A 345 -3.33 0.33 -2.19
CA VAL A 345 -4.13 -0.81 -2.67
C VAL A 345 -3.86 -0.98 -4.17
N GLN A 346 -3.75 -2.21 -4.62
CA GLN A 346 -3.77 -2.58 -6.04
C GLN A 346 -4.77 -3.71 -6.22
N ILE A 347 -5.52 -3.76 -7.31
CA ILE A 347 -6.56 -4.79 -7.47
C ILE A 347 -6.14 -5.76 -8.56
N CYS A 348 -5.92 -7.02 -8.20
CA CYS A 348 -5.63 -8.12 -9.11
C CYS A 348 -4.54 -7.79 -10.14
N GLU A 349 -4.92 -7.63 -11.41
CA GLU A 349 -4.02 -7.40 -12.54
C GLU A 349 -3.07 -6.23 -12.31
N ASP A 350 -3.45 -5.21 -11.52
CA ASP A 350 -2.60 -4.08 -11.17
C ASP A 350 -1.25 -4.53 -10.59
N LEU A 351 -1.24 -5.56 -9.73
CA LEU A 351 -0.01 -6.09 -9.12
C LEU A 351 0.93 -6.71 -10.17
N GLY A 352 0.42 -7.24 -11.27
CA GLY A 352 1.23 -7.87 -12.31
C GLY A 352 1.85 -6.88 -13.32
N ARG A 353 1.52 -5.58 -13.23
CA ARG A 353 1.88 -4.58 -14.25
C ARG A 353 3.14 -3.80 -13.87
N PRO A 354 4.23 -3.91 -14.66
CA PRO A 354 5.49 -3.19 -14.37
C PRO A 354 5.31 -1.66 -14.26
N GLU A 355 4.41 -1.07 -15.04
CA GLU A 355 4.13 0.36 -14.99
C GLU A 355 3.60 0.78 -13.61
N ARG A 356 2.89 -0.10 -12.91
CA ARG A 356 2.39 0.16 -11.55
C ARG A 356 3.41 -0.07 -10.49
N HIS A 357 4.35 -0.98 -10.71
CA HIS A 357 5.51 -1.13 -9.81
C HIS A 357 6.27 0.20 -9.71
N HIS A 358 6.49 0.87 -10.84
CA HIS A 358 7.12 2.18 -10.86
C HIS A 358 6.35 3.20 -10.00
N SER A 359 5.05 3.39 -10.23
CA SER A 359 4.26 4.39 -9.47
C SER A 359 4.26 4.15 -7.97
N VAL A 360 4.12 2.90 -7.50
CA VAL A 360 4.12 2.61 -6.06
C VAL A 360 5.51 2.70 -5.44
N THR A 361 6.56 2.41 -6.22
CA THR A 361 7.96 2.53 -5.80
C THR A 361 8.34 4.00 -5.66
N THR A 362 8.07 4.82 -6.69
CA THR A 362 8.34 6.27 -6.64
C THR A 362 7.57 6.94 -5.50
N ALA A 363 6.33 6.54 -5.25
CA ALA A 363 5.54 7.10 -4.15
C ALA A 363 6.00 6.62 -2.75
N GLY A 364 6.94 5.68 -2.67
CA GLY A 364 7.46 5.14 -1.41
C GLY A 364 6.42 4.37 -0.61
N VAL A 365 5.58 3.58 -1.28
CA VAL A 365 4.62 2.69 -0.62
C VAL A 365 5.39 1.64 0.17
N THR A 366 5.03 1.45 1.45
CA THR A 366 5.66 0.42 2.29
C THR A 366 4.77 -0.80 2.46
N HIS A 367 3.45 -0.62 2.42
CA HIS A 367 2.46 -1.67 2.62
C HIS A 367 1.46 -1.67 1.47
N LEU A 368 1.36 -2.80 0.77
CA LEU A 368 0.46 -2.95 -0.36
C LEU A 368 -0.55 -4.08 -0.11
N VAL A 369 -1.83 -3.72 -0.13
CA VAL A 369 -2.94 -4.68 0.02
C VAL A 369 -3.53 -4.97 -1.35
N VAL A 370 -3.65 -6.25 -1.69
CA VAL A 370 -4.04 -6.70 -3.04
C VAL A 370 -5.21 -7.68 -2.98
N PRO A 371 -6.47 -7.20 -3.02
CA PRO A 371 -7.61 -8.06 -3.26
C PRO A 371 -7.56 -8.62 -4.69
N VAL A 372 -7.79 -9.93 -4.83
CA VAL A 372 -7.78 -10.61 -6.13
C VAL A 372 -8.96 -11.57 -6.25
N LEU A 373 -9.42 -11.76 -7.48
CA LEU A 373 -10.30 -12.85 -7.89
C LEU A 373 -9.54 -13.68 -8.91
N ALA A 374 -8.86 -14.72 -8.42
CA ALA A 374 -7.97 -15.52 -9.24
C ALA A 374 -8.11 -17.01 -8.91
N ALA A 375 -7.56 -17.85 -9.78
CA ALA A 375 -7.22 -19.23 -9.44
C ALA A 375 -6.28 -19.27 -8.20
N SER A 376 -6.20 -20.46 -7.58
CA SER A 376 -5.37 -20.71 -6.40
C SER A 376 -3.97 -20.08 -6.47
N MET A 377 -3.53 -19.51 -5.36
CA MET A 377 -2.18 -18.96 -5.21
C MET A 377 -1.19 -20.06 -4.80
N TRP A 378 0.08 -19.86 -5.14
CA TRP A 378 1.20 -20.70 -4.69
C TRP A 378 2.52 -19.89 -4.75
N ASN A 379 3.58 -20.37 -4.10
CA ASN A 379 4.86 -19.64 -3.93
C ASN A 379 5.58 -19.26 -5.23
N GLN A 380 5.18 -19.85 -6.35
CA GLN A 380 5.74 -19.62 -7.70
C GLN A 380 4.70 -19.02 -8.65
N GLY A 381 3.55 -18.60 -8.11
CA GLY A 381 2.49 -17.95 -8.85
C GLY A 381 2.89 -16.54 -9.26
N TRP A 382 2.09 -15.92 -10.13
CA TRP A 382 2.38 -14.57 -10.59
C TRP A 382 2.33 -13.54 -9.45
N GLN A 383 1.45 -13.74 -8.46
CA GLN A 383 1.34 -12.87 -7.28
C GLN A 383 2.61 -12.91 -6.44
N ALA A 384 3.17 -14.12 -6.24
CA ALA A 384 4.43 -14.31 -5.53
C ALA A 384 5.57 -13.58 -6.22
N ARG A 385 5.73 -13.76 -7.53
CA ARG A 385 6.80 -13.12 -8.32
C ARG A 385 6.70 -11.60 -8.34
N ALA A 386 5.48 -11.08 -8.50
CA ALA A 386 5.24 -9.65 -8.49
C ALA A 386 5.51 -9.05 -7.09
N GLY A 387 5.02 -9.69 -6.04
CA GLY A 387 5.28 -9.27 -4.66
C GLY A 387 6.76 -9.35 -4.30
N GLU A 388 7.47 -10.41 -4.69
CA GLU A 388 8.91 -10.56 -4.51
C GLU A 388 9.68 -9.45 -5.23
N THR A 389 9.30 -9.11 -6.46
CA THR A 389 9.91 -8.00 -7.22
C THR A 389 9.80 -6.68 -6.45
N LEU A 390 8.62 -6.37 -5.92
CA LEU A 390 8.38 -5.16 -5.13
C LEU A 390 9.12 -5.20 -3.78
N GLY A 391 9.08 -6.34 -3.08
CA GLY A 391 9.75 -6.54 -1.81
C GLY A 391 11.26 -6.36 -1.92
N VAL A 392 11.90 -7.00 -2.90
CA VAL A 392 13.36 -6.89 -3.11
C VAL A 392 13.76 -5.47 -3.51
N ARG A 393 13.01 -4.82 -4.42
CA ARG A 393 13.40 -3.51 -4.96
C ARG A 393 13.23 -2.36 -4.00
N CYS A 394 12.21 -2.39 -3.13
CA CYS A 394 11.87 -1.22 -2.32
C CYS A 394 11.47 -1.55 -0.88
N GLY A 395 11.60 -2.81 -0.45
CA GLY A 395 11.20 -3.22 0.90
C GLY A 395 9.70 -3.23 1.14
N MET A 396 8.91 -3.22 0.06
CA MET A 396 7.47 -3.21 0.17
C MET A 396 6.96 -4.55 0.71
N LYS A 397 6.14 -4.47 1.75
CA LYS A 397 5.36 -5.58 2.26
C LYS A 397 4.08 -5.70 1.42
N VAL A 398 3.77 -6.90 0.95
CA VAL A 398 2.60 -7.15 0.09
C VAL A 398 1.72 -8.20 0.74
N VAL A 399 0.41 -7.95 0.82
CA VAL A 399 -0.58 -8.95 1.23
C VAL A 399 -1.61 -9.13 0.12
N VAL A 400 -1.83 -10.38 -0.27
CA VAL A 400 -2.75 -10.75 -1.34
C VAL A 400 -3.90 -11.56 -0.76
N SER A 401 -5.13 -11.12 -1.01
CA SER A 401 -6.37 -11.73 -0.53
C SER A 401 -7.17 -12.30 -1.69
N ASN A 402 -7.38 -13.61 -1.71
CA ASN A 402 -8.16 -14.30 -2.73
C ASN A 402 -9.39 -14.98 -2.15
N SER A 403 -10.37 -15.26 -3.00
CA SER A 403 -11.58 -16.00 -2.64
C SER A 403 -11.49 -17.49 -2.92
N LEU A 404 -12.54 -18.24 -2.56
CA LEU A 404 -12.70 -19.66 -2.92
C LEU A 404 -13.56 -19.85 -4.18
N ALA A 405 -14.11 -18.77 -4.75
CA ALA A 405 -15.11 -18.83 -5.81
C ALA A 405 -14.59 -19.42 -7.13
N ILE A 406 -13.29 -19.26 -7.43
CA ILE A 406 -12.68 -19.88 -8.62
C ILE A 406 -12.19 -21.30 -8.30
N HIS A 407 -11.27 -21.41 -7.33
CA HIS A 407 -10.71 -22.69 -6.89
C HIS A 407 -10.74 -22.78 -5.37
N ARG A 408 -11.59 -23.65 -4.85
CA ARG A 408 -11.56 -24.04 -3.45
C ARG A 408 -10.45 -25.06 -3.15
N PHE A 409 -10.11 -25.90 -4.12
CA PHE A 409 -9.07 -26.91 -4.01
C PHE A 409 -8.10 -26.82 -5.19
N PHE A 410 -6.82 -27.00 -4.93
CA PHE A 410 -5.73 -27.04 -5.91
C PHE A 410 -4.88 -28.29 -5.66
N ASN A 411 -4.73 -29.14 -6.67
CA ASN A 411 -4.08 -30.47 -6.53
C ASN A 411 -4.64 -31.26 -5.35
N GLU A 412 -5.97 -31.32 -5.23
CA GLU A 412 -6.71 -31.97 -4.14
C GLU A 412 -6.49 -31.37 -2.74
N MET A 413 -5.69 -30.32 -2.58
CA MET A 413 -5.43 -29.64 -1.31
C MET A 413 -6.24 -28.34 -1.19
N PRO A 414 -6.59 -27.88 0.02
CA PRO A 414 -7.23 -26.57 0.20
C PRO A 414 -6.43 -25.47 -0.49
N ALA A 415 -7.09 -24.65 -1.30
CA ALA A 415 -6.44 -23.58 -2.03
C ALA A 415 -5.94 -22.48 -1.07
N PRO A 416 -4.68 -22.04 -1.20
CA PRO A 416 -4.22 -20.86 -0.50
C PRO A 416 -4.99 -19.61 -0.94
N THR A 417 -5.47 -18.88 0.05
CA THR A 417 -6.34 -17.69 -0.09
C THR A 417 -5.70 -16.43 0.49
N LEU A 418 -4.63 -16.59 1.26
CA LEU A 418 -3.75 -15.51 1.71
C LEU A 418 -2.32 -15.80 1.23
N LEU A 419 -1.69 -14.79 0.64
CA LEU A 419 -0.26 -14.77 0.36
C LEU A 419 0.31 -13.49 0.96
N VAL A 420 1.41 -13.59 1.69
CA VAL A 420 2.19 -12.43 2.14
C VAL A 420 3.59 -12.49 1.55
N VAL A 421 4.07 -11.32 1.15
CA VAL A 421 5.48 -11.07 0.91
C VAL A 421 5.95 -10.10 1.98
N SER A 422 6.81 -10.59 2.84
CA SER A 422 7.38 -9.81 3.95
C SER A 422 8.88 -10.08 3.98
N GLY A 423 9.69 -9.02 3.91
CA GLY A 423 11.09 -9.10 4.32
C GLY A 423 11.21 -9.26 5.84
N PRO A 424 12.35 -9.72 6.37
CA PRO A 424 12.58 -9.72 7.80
C PRO A 424 12.56 -8.29 8.36
N LEU A 425 12.36 -8.16 9.67
CA LEU A 425 12.45 -6.88 10.36
C LEU A 425 13.90 -6.39 10.28
N GLY A 426 14.14 -5.26 9.61
CA GLY A 426 15.45 -4.59 9.54
C GLY A 426 16.30 -4.93 8.31
N THR A 427 17.54 -4.44 8.33
CA THR A 427 18.53 -4.64 7.28
C THR A 427 18.96 -6.10 7.19
N GLN A 428 19.15 -6.59 5.97
CA GLN A 428 19.56 -7.97 5.73
C GLN A 428 21.07 -8.08 5.62
N ASP A 429 21.63 -9.14 6.20
CA ASP A 429 23.05 -9.51 6.04
C ASP A 429 23.28 -10.41 4.82
N HIS A 430 22.22 -11.00 4.26
CA HIS A 430 22.28 -11.93 3.13
C HIS A 430 21.08 -11.75 2.19
N TYR A 431 21.25 -12.20 0.94
CA TYR A 431 20.18 -12.14 -0.05
C TYR A 431 19.09 -13.13 0.34
N LEU A 432 17.87 -12.63 0.46
CA LEU A 432 16.70 -13.45 0.75
C LEU A 432 16.34 -14.31 -0.45
N ARG A 433 15.98 -15.56 -0.18
CA ARG A 433 15.36 -16.48 -1.12
C ARG A 433 13.86 -16.24 -1.17
N SER A 434 13.22 -16.60 -2.28
CA SER A 434 11.76 -16.47 -2.42
C SER A 434 11.00 -17.21 -1.31
N GLU A 435 11.50 -18.36 -0.86
CA GLU A 435 10.92 -19.12 0.27
C GLU A 435 11.02 -18.42 1.63
N GLU A 436 11.94 -17.47 1.79
CA GLU A 436 12.12 -16.68 3.00
C GLU A 436 11.17 -15.47 3.01
N MET A 437 10.82 -14.95 1.82
CA MET A 437 9.98 -13.77 1.65
C MET A 437 8.50 -14.10 1.45
N VAL A 438 8.18 -15.17 0.72
CA VAL A 438 6.83 -15.49 0.27
C VAL A 438 6.23 -16.61 1.10
N ARG A 439 5.10 -16.33 1.75
CA ARG A 439 4.33 -17.31 2.51
C ARG A 439 2.90 -17.38 2.00
N VAL A 440 2.38 -18.59 1.83
CA VAL A 440 1.00 -18.85 1.43
C VAL A 440 0.25 -19.60 2.52
N TYR A 441 -1.00 -19.23 2.73
CA TYR A 441 -1.83 -19.73 3.80
C TYR A 441 -3.15 -20.26 3.24
N ALA A 442 -3.43 -21.52 3.58
CA ALA A 442 -4.69 -22.19 3.30
C ALA A 442 -5.33 -22.61 4.63
N ASN A 443 -6.63 -22.89 4.61
CA ASN A 443 -7.27 -23.55 5.74
C ASN A 443 -7.01 -25.05 5.66
N VAL A 444 -6.17 -25.55 6.57
CA VAL A 444 -5.82 -26.98 6.66
C VAL A 444 -7.05 -27.89 6.85
N ASN A 445 -8.12 -27.36 7.46
CA ASN A 445 -9.38 -28.08 7.67
C ASN A 445 -10.38 -27.84 6.54
N GLY A 446 -10.02 -27.11 5.48
CA GLY A 446 -10.93 -26.75 4.39
C GLY A 446 -11.55 -27.95 3.66
N LYS A 447 -10.92 -29.15 3.72
CA LYS A 447 -11.49 -30.38 3.14
C LYS A 447 -12.69 -30.93 3.92
N THR A 448 -12.75 -30.68 5.22
CA THR A 448 -13.78 -31.24 6.11
C THR A 448 -14.92 -30.26 6.39
N MET A 449 -14.76 -29.01 5.98
CA MET A 449 -15.75 -27.94 6.17
C MET A 449 -16.67 -27.84 4.95
N ASP A 450 -17.83 -27.22 5.08
CA ASP A 450 -18.57 -26.77 3.91
C ASP A 450 -17.91 -25.51 3.30
N ALA A 451 -18.27 -25.15 2.07
CA ALA A 451 -17.63 -24.03 1.36
C ALA A 451 -17.85 -22.68 2.07
N ARG A 452 -19.03 -22.47 2.66
CA ARG A 452 -19.37 -21.20 3.31
C ARG A 452 -18.68 -21.09 4.67
N GLU A 453 -18.67 -22.17 5.44
CA GLU A 453 -17.92 -22.24 6.70
C GLU A 453 -16.44 -21.97 6.46
N ASP A 454 -15.86 -22.54 5.40
CA ASP A 454 -14.48 -22.30 5.01
C ASP A 454 -14.24 -20.84 4.59
N ALA A 455 -15.16 -20.25 3.82
CA ALA A 455 -15.08 -18.86 3.38
C ALA A 455 -15.21 -17.83 4.52
N LEU A 456 -15.82 -18.24 5.63
CA LEU A 456 -15.98 -17.43 6.85
C LEU A 456 -14.90 -17.70 7.90
N ARG A 457 -13.89 -18.53 7.58
CA ARG A 457 -12.73 -18.79 8.45
C ARG A 457 -11.57 -17.89 8.01
N PRO A 458 -11.10 -16.94 8.84
CA PRO A 458 -9.96 -16.10 8.46
C PRO A 458 -8.67 -16.92 8.35
N ARG A 459 -7.79 -16.51 7.44
CA ARG A 459 -6.38 -16.91 7.43
C ARG A 459 -5.58 -15.75 7.98
N THR A 460 -4.72 -16.00 8.95
CA THR A 460 -3.94 -14.96 9.61
C THR A 460 -2.46 -15.11 9.28
N ALA A 461 -1.78 -13.99 9.07
CA ALA A 461 -0.34 -13.94 8.89
C ALA A 461 0.25 -12.73 9.60
N GLU A 462 1.47 -12.89 10.09
CA GLU A 462 2.35 -11.78 10.42
C GLU A 462 2.82 -11.14 9.12
N TRP A 463 2.79 -9.80 9.06
CA TRP A 463 3.06 -9.00 7.88
C TRP A 463 4.09 -7.91 8.13
#